data_AF-A0A1Y4GHP3-F1
#
_entry.id   AF-A0A1Y4GHP3-F1
#
_cell.length_a   1.000
_cell.length_b   1.000
_cell.length_c   1.000
_cell.angle_alpha   90.00
_cell.angle_beta   90.00
_cell.angle_gamma   90.00
#
_symmetry.space_group_name_H-M   'P 1'
#
loop_
_entity.id
_entity.type
_entity.pdbx_description
1 polymer ?
#
loop_
_entity_poly.entity_id
_entity_poly.type
_entity_poly.pdbx_seq_one_letter_code
_entity_poly.pdbx_strand_id
1 'polypeptide(L)'
;MAQPNFIPEPFAINGDKNTIPESTTAGAASWQLGFPPITALPLGAGGVAPDRKDFNAVLYALSAHAVFMQTGGVWTYDAQQSYAPPALVYDDSDDNLYFCVGANGPNGTVMAPHSDTTGQYWQKMPWGDMTWLFEPIPTRTGDTTFTVAGDATGKFPMGKLLRFNSSDAYLCRVFGSPVYGSGLTTVTVWFDNANNVIPSPITRLERSRLIPEATARGVALVTTTQYSQDQITKLLQSYCYSSVTIKGA
;
A
#
# COMPACT_ATOMS: atom_id res chain seq x y z
N MET A 1 15.76 18.54 7.51
CA MET A 1 16.94 17.86 6.95
C MET A 1 16.96 18.15 5.45
N ALA A 2 18.08 18.60 4.90
CA ALA A 2 18.20 18.76 3.45
C ALA A 2 18.30 17.37 2.81
N GLN A 3 17.46 17.11 1.81
CA GLN A 3 17.55 15.87 1.03
C GLN A 3 18.64 16.02 -0.04
N PRO A 4 19.36 14.93 -0.40
CA PRO A 4 20.24 14.95 -1.56
C PRO A 4 19.48 15.34 -2.83
N ASN A 5 20.17 15.93 -3.80
CA ASN A 5 19.57 16.24 -5.09
C ASN A 5 19.11 14.94 -5.79
N PHE A 6 17.93 15.00 -6.41
CA PHE A 6 17.43 13.89 -7.22
C PHE A 6 18.32 13.64 -8.43
N ILE A 7 18.45 12.36 -8.79
CA ILE A 7 19.04 11.97 -10.07
C ILE A 7 17.89 12.06 -11.09
N PRO A 8 17.98 12.92 -12.12
CA PRO A 8 16.86 13.17 -13.01
C PRO A 8 16.51 11.96 -13.89
N GLU A 9 17.52 11.17 -14.27
CA GLU A 9 17.36 9.96 -15.09
C GLU A 9 18.54 9.01 -14.87
N PRO A 10 18.40 7.71 -15.21
CA PRO A 10 19.53 6.78 -15.21
C PRO A 10 20.65 7.26 -16.13
N PHE A 11 21.87 7.21 -15.63
CA PHE A 11 23.06 7.63 -16.36
C PHE A 11 23.20 6.85 -17.67
N ALA A 12 23.45 7.54 -18.77
CA ALA A 12 23.57 6.95 -20.10
C ALA A 12 22.34 6.11 -20.52
N ILE A 13 21.11 6.48 -20.12
CA ILE A 13 19.87 5.77 -20.54
C ILE A 13 19.82 5.53 -22.05
N ASN A 14 20.13 6.55 -22.85
CA ASN A 14 20.20 6.50 -24.32
C ASN A 14 21.62 6.28 -24.87
N GLY A 15 22.63 6.13 -24.03
CA GLY A 15 24.03 5.95 -24.44
C GLY A 15 24.38 4.48 -24.72
N ASP A 16 25.42 4.25 -25.51
CA ASP A 16 25.96 2.90 -25.74
C ASP A 16 26.41 2.25 -24.42
N LYS A 17 26.03 0.98 -24.24
CA LYS A 17 26.32 0.16 -23.06
C LYS A 17 26.68 -1.26 -23.51
N ASN A 18 27.66 -1.87 -22.86
CA ASN A 18 27.93 -3.30 -23.01
C ASN A 18 27.07 -4.10 -22.02
N THR A 19 26.84 -5.38 -22.31
CA THR A 19 26.32 -6.32 -21.30
C THR A 19 27.46 -6.68 -20.35
N ILE A 20 27.29 -6.46 -19.06
CA ILE A 20 28.29 -6.83 -18.05
C ILE A 20 28.10 -8.32 -17.69
N PRO A 21 29.06 -9.21 -18.01
CA PRO A 21 28.99 -10.62 -17.65
C PRO A 21 29.29 -10.83 -16.15
N GLU A 22 28.96 -12.01 -15.63
CA GLU A 22 29.33 -12.40 -14.27
C GLU A 22 30.86 -12.40 -14.07
N SER A 23 31.63 -12.89 -15.04
CA SER A 23 33.08 -12.98 -14.96
C SER A 23 33.75 -12.72 -16.31
N THR A 24 35.03 -12.35 -16.29
CA THR A 24 35.83 -12.04 -17.49
C THR A 24 37.33 -12.22 -17.21
N THR A 25 38.09 -12.63 -18.22
CA THR A 25 39.56 -12.62 -18.21
C THR A 25 40.16 -11.59 -19.17
N ALA A 26 39.32 -10.95 -20.00
CA ALA A 26 39.70 -9.87 -20.88
C ALA A 26 39.47 -8.52 -20.17
N GLY A 27 40.08 -7.43 -20.64
CA GLY A 27 40.01 -6.09 -20.02
C GLY A 27 38.61 -5.45 -19.91
N ALA A 28 37.53 -6.17 -20.24
CA ALA A 28 36.15 -5.76 -20.01
C ALA A 28 35.77 -5.86 -18.53
N ALA A 29 34.75 -5.11 -18.10
CA ALA A 29 34.21 -5.22 -16.76
C ALA A 29 33.38 -6.51 -16.55
N SER A 30 33.25 -6.96 -15.31
CA SER A 30 32.35 -8.05 -14.89
C SER A 30 31.79 -7.78 -13.49
N TRP A 31 30.70 -8.46 -13.11
CA TRP A 31 30.14 -8.33 -11.76
C TRP A 31 31.08 -8.89 -10.69
N GLN A 32 31.81 -9.97 -10.98
CA GLN A 32 32.72 -10.60 -10.03
C GLN A 32 34.02 -9.82 -9.84
N LEU A 33 34.63 -9.31 -10.91
CA LEU A 33 35.96 -8.67 -10.85
C LEU A 33 35.92 -7.15 -10.91
N GLY A 34 34.76 -6.53 -11.18
CA GLY A 34 34.69 -5.14 -11.58
C GLY A 34 35.51 -4.92 -12.84
N PHE A 35 36.40 -3.93 -12.84
CA PHE A 35 37.44 -3.80 -13.86
C PHE A 35 38.63 -4.71 -13.50
N PRO A 36 38.95 -5.73 -14.32
CA PRO A 36 39.93 -6.75 -13.96
C PRO A 36 41.36 -6.17 -13.86
N PRO A 37 42.30 -6.84 -13.17
CA PRO A 37 43.64 -6.29 -12.90
C PRO A 37 44.44 -5.84 -14.13
N ILE A 38 44.20 -6.44 -15.31
CA ILE A 38 44.83 -6.02 -16.57
C ILE A 38 44.51 -4.56 -16.93
N THR A 39 43.43 -4.01 -16.39
CA THR A 39 43.02 -2.60 -16.59
C THR A 39 43.79 -1.60 -15.72
N ALA A 40 44.49 -2.09 -14.70
CA ALA A 40 45.38 -1.28 -13.87
C ALA A 40 46.83 -1.26 -14.40
N LEU A 41 47.17 -2.11 -15.37
CA LEU A 41 48.51 -2.15 -15.95
C LEU A 41 48.72 -0.98 -16.93
N PRO A 42 49.93 -0.40 -17.00
CA PRO A 42 50.26 0.56 -18.04
C PRO A 42 50.07 -0.03 -19.44
N LEU A 43 49.60 0.79 -20.40
CA LEU A 43 49.41 0.34 -21.79
C LEU A 43 50.70 -0.22 -22.40
N GLY A 44 51.85 0.41 -22.12
CA GLY A 44 53.16 -0.06 -22.58
C GLY A 44 53.62 -1.40 -21.98
N ALA A 45 52.95 -1.87 -20.92
CA ALA A 45 53.19 -3.17 -20.29
C ALA A 45 52.13 -4.23 -20.68
N GLY A 46 51.33 -3.95 -21.72
CA GLY A 46 50.26 -4.85 -22.18
C GLY A 46 48.93 -4.68 -21.44
N GLY A 47 48.75 -3.59 -20.69
CA GLY A 47 47.47 -3.26 -20.06
C GLY A 47 46.38 -2.91 -21.08
N VAL A 48 45.13 -3.08 -20.66
CA VAL A 48 43.94 -2.78 -21.48
C VAL A 48 43.10 -1.76 -20.74
N ALA A 49 42.95 -0.55 -21.27
CA ALA A 49 42.11 0.46 -20.62
C ALA A 49 40.65 -0.04 -20.51
N PRO A 50 39.94 0.26 -19.40
CA PRO A 50 38.52 -0.04 -19.30
C PRO A 50 37.72 0.56 -20.45
N ASP A 51 36.76 -0.20 -20.99
CA ASP A 51 35.88 0.30 -22.06
C ASP A 51 34.91 1.36 -21.51
N ARG A 52 34.78 2.48 -22.23
CA ARG A 52 33.76 3.52 -21.95
C ARG A 52 32.36 2.93 -21.84
N LYS A 53 32.03 1.93 -22.67
CA LYS A 53 30.72 1.28 -22.67
C LYS A 53 30.46 0.45 -21.40
N ASP A 54 31.51 -0.06 -20.77
CA ASP A 54 31.41 -0.76 -19.49
C ASP A 54 31.13 0.21 -18.34
N PHE A 55 31.77 1.38 -18.35
CA PHE A 55 31.42 2.47 -17.41
C PHE A 55 29.96 2.87 -17.54
N ASN A 56 29.49 3.11 -18.77
CA ASN A 56 28.09 3.44 -19.02
C ASN A 56 27.15 2.35 -18.50
N ALA A 57 27.49 1.08 -18.70
CA ALA A 57 26.65 -0.05 -18.28
C ALA A 57 26.54 -0.16 -16.75
N VAL A 58 27.67 -0.08 -16.03
CA VAL A 58 27.69 -0.17 -14.55
C VAL A 58 27.02 1.06 -13.92
N LEU A 59 27.32 2.27 -14.43
CA LEU A 59 26.69 3.49 -13.93
C LEU A 59 25.19 3.53 -14.23
N TYR A 60 24.76 3.03 -15.39
CA TYR A 60 23.34 2.86 -15.71
C TYR A 60 22.67 1.91 -14.72
N ALA A 61 23.25 0.73 -14.46
CA ALA A 61 22.67 -0.24 -13.53
C ALA A 61 22.45 0.35 -12.12
N LEU A 62 23.46 1.04 -11.58
CA LEU A 62 23.37 1.67 -10.26
C LEU A 62 22.37 2.83 -10.22
N SER A 63 22.44 3.72 -11.22
CA SER A 63 21.55 4.89 -11.27
C SER A 63 20.11 4.53 -11.58
N ALA A 64 19.84 3.45 -12.34
CA ALA A 64 18.49 2.92 -12.55
C ALA A 64 17.85 2.48 -11.23
N HIS A 65 18.59 1.76 -10.38
CA HIS A 65 18.11 1.40 -9.03
C HIS A 65 17.86 2.64 -8.17
N ALA A 66 18.75 3.62 -8.23
CA ALA A 66 18.60 4.86 -7.47
C ALA A 66 17.37 5.66 -7.89
N VAL A 67 17.15 5.86 -9.20
CA VAL A 67 15.98 6.56 -9.75
C VAL A 67 14.70 5.81 -9.39
N PHE A 68 14.67 4.49 -9.55
CA PHE A 68 13.54 3.65 -9.18
C PHE A 68 13.12 3.88 -7.72
N MET A 69 14.06 3.81 -6.78
CA MET A 69 13.78 4.07 -5.36
C MET A 69 13.40 5.53 -5.08
N GLN A 70 14.02 6.51 -5.74
CA GLN A 70 13.69 7.93 -5.60
C GLN A 70 12.25 8.24 -5.99
N THR A 71 11.69 7.51 -6.95
CA THR A 71 10.30 7.64 -7.40
C THR A 71 9.31 6.82 -6.58
N GLY A 72 9.75 6.20 -5.47
CA GLY A 72 8.90 5.35 -4.62
C GLY A 72 8.70 3.93 -5.15
N GLY A 73 9.60 3.45 -6.01
CA GLY A 73 9.56 2.11 -6.58
C GLY A 73 9.67 1.03 -5.49
N VAL A 74 8.86 -0.02 -5.65
CA VAL A 74 8.90 -1.24 -4.83
C VAL A 74 9.27 -2.41 -5.72
N TRP A 75 10.28 -3.18 -5.34
CA TRP A 75 10.77 -4.31 -6.11
C TRP A 75 9.73 -5.43 -6.20
N THR A 76 9.54 -5.97 -7.40
CA THR A 76 8.75 -7.18 -7.61
C THR A 76 9.45 -8.37 -6.96
N TYR A 77 8.67 -9.27 -6.36
CA TYR A 77 9.17 -10.53 -5.83
C TYR A 77 9.83 -11.36 -6.93
N ASP A 78 11.02 -11.86 -6.61
CA ASP A 78 11.82 -12.78 -7.41
C ASP A 78 12.26 -13.96 -6.54
N ALA A 79 11.96 -15.18 -6.98
CA ALA A 79 12.29 -16.44 -6.30
C ALA A 79 13.80 -16.72 -6.19
N GLN A 80 14.64 -16.04 -6.98
CA GLN A 80 16.09 -16.14 -6.90
C GLN A 80 16.71 -15.21 -5.85
N GLN A 81 15.92 -14.31 -5.27
CA GLN A 81 16.41 -13.37 -4.26
C GLN A 81 16.15 -13.89 -2.84
N SER A 82 17.01 -13.48 -1.91
CA SER A 82 16.82 -13.73 -0.48
C SER A 82 16.24 -12.50 0.21
N TYR A 83 15.13 -12.69 0.90
CA TYR A 83 14.43 -11.67 1.68
C TYR A 83 14.52 -11.99 3.17
N ALA A 84 14.81 -10.94 3.96
CA ALA A 84 14.76 -10.98 5.41
C ALA A 84 13.70 -9.99 5.91
N PRO A 85 13.02 -10.28 7.03
CA PRO A 85 12.11 -9.31 7.62
C PRO A 85 12.84 -8.01 7.98
N PRO A 86 12.25 -6.81 7.75
CA PRO A 86 10.90 -6.54 7.23
C PRO A 86 10.89 -6.10 5.74
N ALA A 87 11.55 -6.83 4.84
CA ALA A 87 11.58 -6.48 3.41
C ALA A 87 10.18 -6.25 2.83
N LEU A 88 10.05 -5.29 1.91
CA LEU A 88 8.81 -4.97 1.19
C LEU A 88 8.97 -5.39 -0.26
N VAL A 89 8.00 -6.16 -0.77
CA VAL A 89 7.94 -6.58 -2.17
C VAL A 89 6.57 -6.33 -2.76
N TYR A 90 6.53 -6.17 -4.08
CA TYR A 90 5.33 -6.23 -4.89
C TYR A 90 5.19 -7.64 -5.49
N ASP A 91 4.01 -8.23 -5.45
CA ASP A 91 3.71 -9.49 -6.14
C ASP A 91 2.83 -9.16 -7.35
N ASP A 92 3.37 -9.32 -8.55
CA ASP A 92 2.69 -9.03 -9.82
C ASP A 92 1.65 -10.10 -10.20
N SER A 93 1.64 -11.23 -9.50
CA SER A 93 0.67 -12.30 -9.73
C SER A 93 -0.71 -11.96 -9.15
N ASP A 94 -0.77 -11.12 -8.11
CA ASP A 94 -2.02 -10.70 -7.49
C ASP A 94 -2.18 -9.18 -7.30
N ASP A 95 -1.19 -8.39 -7.76
CA ASP A 95 -1.12 -6.92 -7.66
C ASP A 95 -1.12 -6.38 -6.22
N ASN A 96 -0.40 -7.03 -5.30
CA ASN A 96 -0.31 -6.56 -3.91
C ASN A 96 1.10 -6.39 -3.37
N LEU A 97 1.20 -5.53 -2.36
CA LEU A 97 2.40 -5.36 -1.56
C LEU A 97 2.43 -6.37 -0.42
N TYR A 98 3.61 -6.84 -0.05
CA TYR A 98 3.82 -7.80 1.03
C TYR A 98 5.03 -7.41 1.88
N PHE A 99 4.89 -7.53 3.20
CA PHE A 99 6.02 -7.55 4.11
C PHE A 99 6.53 -8.97 4.30
N CYS A 100 7.83 -9.13 4.20
CA CYS A 100 8.54 -10.30 4.68
C CYS A 100 8.46 -10.33 6.22
N VAL A 101 7.87 -11.38 6.78
CA VAL A 101 7.75 -11.63 8.23
C VAL A 101 8.55 -12.86 8.68
N GLY A 102 9.03 -13.66 7.73
CA GLY A 102 10.00 -14.74 7.93
C GLY A 102 10.98 -14.84 6.76
N ALA A 103 12.22 -15.24 7.02
CA ALA A 103 13.27 -15.34 5.99
C ALA A 103 12.84 -16.26 4.83
N ASN A 104 12.99 -15.79 3.60
CA ASN A 104 12.51 -16.44 2.38
C ASN A 104 13.55 -16.33 1.26
N GLY A 105 13.83 -17.40 0.54
CA GLY A 105 14.77 -17.36 -0.59
C GLY A 105 15.45 -18.69 -0.90
N PRO A 106 16.35 -18.71 -1.91
CA PRO A 106 16.93 -19.94 -2.46
C PRO A 106 17.82 -20.72 -1.48
N ASN A 107 18.36 -20.06 -0.46
CA ASN A 107 19.18 -20.71 0.58
C ASN A 107 18.33 -21.35 1.71
N GLY A 108 17.00 -21.35 1.56
CA GLY A 108 16.05 -21.92 2.51
C GLY A 108 14.75 -22.34 1.79
N THR A 109 13.61 -21.90 2.31
CA THR A 109 12.32 -22.12 1.65
C THR A 109 12.01 -20.96 0.70
N VAL A 110 11.68 -21.30 -0.54
CA VAL A 110 11.14 -20.37 -1.53
C VAL A 110 9.61 -20.47 -1.46
N MET A 111 8.96 -19.38 -1.09
CA MET A 111 7.51 -19.25 -1.03
C MET A 111 7.10 -17.93 -1.68
N ALA A 112 6.28 -17.97 -2.72
CA ALA A 112 5.77 -16.75 -3.34
C ALA A 112 4.76 -16.04 -2.41
N PRO A 113 4.75 -14.69 -2.34
CA PRO A 113 3.89 -13.96 -1.41
C PRO A 113 2.40 -14.28 -1.54
N HIS A 114 1.84 -14.29 -2.75
CA HIS A 114 0.44 -14.63 -2.99
C HIS A 114 0.07 -16.08 -2.62
N SER A 115 1.06 -16.97 -2.53
CA SER A 115 0.88 -18.40 -2.23
C SER A 115 1.04 -18.74 -0.74
N ASP A 116 1.54 -17.81 0.09
CA ASP A 116 1.72 -18.03 1.53
C ASP A 116 0.38 -17.91 2.29
N THR A 117 -0.44 -18.95 2.21
CA THR A 117 -1.72 -19.03 2.92
C THR A 117 -1.58 -19.08 4.45
N THR A 118 -0.40 -19.41 4.96
CA THR A 118 -0.12 -19.49 6.40
C THR A 118 0.35 -18.16 7.00
N GLY A 119 0.84 -17.25 6.17
CA GLY A 119 1.45 -15.99 6.59
C GLY A 119 2.77 -16.16 7.34
N GLN A 120 3.48 -17.27 7.15
CA GLN A 120 4.73 -17.58 7.86
C GLN A 120 5.90 -16.71 7.36
N TYR A 121 5.94 -16.42 6.07
CA TYR A 121 7.02 -15.70 5.39
C TYR A 121 6.54 -14.35 4.89
N TRP A 122 5.29 -14.26 4.44
CA TRP A 122 4.73 -13.07 3.81
C TRP A 122 3.43 -12.66 4.45
N GLN A 123 3.38 -11.41 4.89
CA GLN A 123 2.15 -10.76 5.29
C GLN A 123 1.74 -9.77 4.22
N LYS A 124 0.61 -10.05 3.55
CA LYS A 124 -0.01 -9.13 2.61
C LYS A 124 -0.21 -7.78 3.29
N MET A 125 0.33 -6.72 2.72
CA MET A 125 -0.04 -5.38 3.12
C MET A 125 -1.50 -5.21 2.77
N PRO A 126 -2.40 -5.07 3.76
CA PRO A 126 -3.78 -4.86 3.45
C PRO A 126 -3.85 -3.43 2.93
N TRP A 127 -4.08 -3.27 1.63
CA TRP A 127 -4.46 -1.98 1.05
C TRP A 127 -5.62 -1.34 1.85
N GLY A 128 -6.43 -2.15 2.53
CA GLY A 128 -7.45 -1.72 3.50
C GLY A 128 -6.93 -1.22 4.86
N ASP A 129 -5.88 -1.81 5.45
CA ASP A 129 -5.48 -1.50 6.84
C ASP A 129 -4.64 -0.25 6.98
N MET A 130 -3.96 0.18 5.92
CA MET A 130 -3.32 1.51 5.88
C MET A 130 -4.32 2.67 5.79
N THR A 131 -5.60 2.39 5.54
CA THR A 131 -6.66 3.39 5.49
C THR A 131 -7.42 3.52 6.81
N TRP A 132 -7.17 2.69 7.83
CA TRP A 132 -7.92 2.78 9.10
C TRP A 132 -7.14 3.58 10.16
N LEU A 133 -7.84 4.49 10.83
CA LEU A 133 -7.39 5.16 12.05
C LEU A 133 -8.05 4.49 13.25
N PHE A 134 -7.25 4.16 14.25
CA PHE A 134 -7.75 3.59 15.49
C PHE A 134 -8.35 4.68 16.35
N GLU A 135 -9.59 4.45 16.78
CA GLU A 135 -10.28 5.33 17.73
C GLU A 135 -10.32 4.66 19.11
N PRO A 136 -10.48 5.45 20.19
CA PRO A 136 -10.75 4.88 21.50
C PRO A 136 -11.94 3.91 21.46
N ILE A 137 -11.86 2.85 22.27
CA ILE A 137 -12.93 1.84 22.31
C ILE A 137 -14.24 2.52 22.69
N PRO A 138 -15.26 2.52 21.81
CA PRO A 138 -16.52 3.17 22.08
C PRO A 138 -17.36 2.33 23.06
N THR A 139 -18.34 2.98 23.68
CA THR A 139 -19.36 2.30 24.47
C THR A 139 -20.56 2.01 23.57
N ARG A 140 -20.88 0.73 23.38
CA ARG A 140 -22.09 0.31 22.67
C ARG A 140 -23.33 0.78 23.45
N THR A 141 -24.20 1.56 22.82
CA THR A 141 -25.45 2.05 23.42
C THR A 141 -26.70 1.43 22.79
N GLY A 142 -26.54 0.71 21.69
CA GLY A 142 -27.60 -0.02 21.01
C GLY A 142 -27.04 -0.84 19.86
N ASP A 143 -27.93 -1.45 19.07
CA ASP A 143 -27.53 -2.28 17.93
C ASP A 143 -26.90 -1.48 16.79
N THR A 144 -27.24 -0.20 16.69
CA THR A 144 -26.75 0.73 15.66
C THR A 144 -26.21 2.03 16.24
N THR A 145 -26.07 2.13 17.57
CA THR A 145 -25.59 3.34 18.22
C THR A 145 -24.46 3.05 19.19
N PHE A 146 -23.48 3.95 19.22
CA PHE A 146 -22.41 3.94 20.20
C PHE A 146 -22.05 5.36 20.62
N THR A 147 -21.34 5.46 21.74
CA THR A 147 -20.79 6.73 22.25
C THR A 147 -19.28 6.68 22.34
N VAL A 148 -18.65 7.83 22.11
CA VAL A 148 -17.21 8.08 22.33
C VAL A 148 -17.04 9.29 23.22
N ALA A 149 -15.93 9.34 23.97
CA ALA A 149 -15.63 10.45 24.86
C ALA A 149 -15.19 11.72 24.11
N GLY A 150 -15.61 12.88 24.63
CA GLY A 150 -15.30 14.19 24.06
C GLY A 150 -16.14 14.55 22.85
N ASP A 151 -15.87 15.72 22.28
CA ASP A 151 -16.46 16.12 21.00
C ASP A 151 -15.65 15.50 19.85
N ALA A 152 -16.20 14.43 19.28
CA ALA A 152 -15.66 13.70 18.15
C ALA A 152 -16.52 13.86 16.89
N THR A 153 -17.46 14.81 16.86
CA THR A 153 -18.40 15.01 15.74
C THR A 153 -17.67 15.19 14.40
N GLY A 154 -16.57 15.96 14.38
CA GLY A 154 -15.74 16.16 13.18
C GLY A 154 -14.96 14.92 12.74
N LYS A 155 -14.76 13.92 13.61
CA LYS A 155 -14.13 12.64 13.25
C LYS A 155 -15.12 11.71 12.55
N PHE A 156 -16.40 11.77 12.91
CA PHE A 156 -17.44 10.87 12.43
C PHE A 156 -18.45 11.59 11.52
N PRO A 157 -18.05 12.32 10.46
CA PRO A 157 -19.04 12.95 9.59
C PRO A 157 -19.98 11.91 8.98
N MET A 158 -21.17 12.34 8.57
CA MET A 158 -22.13 11.46 7.90
C MET A 158 -21.49 10.70 6.73
N GLY A 159 -21.81 9.42 6.58
CA GLY A 159 -21.27 8.54 5.55
C GLY A 159 -19.84 8.04 5.78
N LYS A 160 -19.19 8.47 6.87
CA LYS A 160 -17.85 8.00 7.22
C LYS A 160 -17.82 6.49 7.39
N LEU A 161 -16.92 5.84 6.65
CA LEU A 161 -16.72 4.40 6.71
C LEU A 161 -16.01 4.00 8.01
N LEU A 162 -16.56 3.00 8.69
CA LEU A 162 -16.13 2.44 9.97
C LEU A 162 -16.04 0.91 9.89
N ARG A 163 -15.19 0.33 10.73
CA ARG A 163 -15.09 -1.11 10.95
C ARG A 163 -14.95 -1.39 12.44
N PHE A 164 -15.56 -2.48 12.90
CA PHE A 164 -15.41 -2.96 14.27
C PHE A 164 -14.58 -4.24 14.32
N ASN A 165 -13.81 -4.38 15.39
CA ASN A 165 -13.07 -5.61 15.75
C ASN A 165 -12.17 -6.15 14.62
N SER A 166 -11.61 -5.28 13.76
CA SER A 166 -10.79 -5.68 12.62
C SER A 166 -11.48 -6.64 11.65
N SER A 167 -12.81 -6.59 11.55
CA SER A 167 -13.58 -7.54 10.75
C SER A 167 -14.51 -6.83 9.79
N ASP A 168 -14.35 -7.12 8.50
CA ASP A 168 -15.21 -6.61 7.43
C ASP A 168 -16.66 -7.12 7.59
N ALA A 169 -16.89 -8.15 8.40
CA ALA A 169 -18.23 -8.57 8.80
C ALA A 169 -19.01 -7.45 9.53
N TYR A 170 -18.32 -6.47 10.13
CA TYR A 170 -18.91 -5.32 10.81
C TYR A 170 -18.58 -3.99 10.13
N LEU A 171 -18.40 -4.01 8.81
CA LEU A 171 -18.23 -2.81 8.01
C LEU A 171 -19.52 -1.99 8.03
N CYS A 172 -19.42 -0.72 8.41
CA CYS A 172 -20.57 0.16 8.58
C CYS A 172 -20.23 1.62 8.27
N ARG A 173 -21.26 2.46 8.21
CA ARG A 173 -21.15 3.88 7.89
C ARG A 173 -21.92 4.71 8.89
N VAL A 174 -21.40 5.89 9.20
CA VAL A 174 -22.12 6.86 10.04
C VAL A 174 -23.41 7.27 9.33
N PHE A 175 -24.51 7.17 10.06
CA PHE A 175 -25.85 7.54 9.61
C PHE A 175 -26.31 8.83 10.28
N GLY A 176 -26.67 9.84 9.49
CA GLY A 176 -27.01 11.16 9.99
C GLY A 176 -25.81 11.90 10.58
N SER A 177 -26.09 13.03 11.26
CA SER A 177 -25.05 13.81 11.94
C SER A 177 -24.85 13.29 13.36
N PRO A 178 -23.60 13.03 13.81
CA PRO A 178 -23.33 12.74 15.21
C PRO A 178 -23.74 13.90 16.11
N VAL A 179 -24.13 13.58 17.35
CA VAL A 179 -24.57 14.57 18.32
C VAL A 179 -23.61 14.59 19.50
N TYR A 180 -23.01 15.74 19.79
CA TYR A 180 -22.23 15.96 21.00
C TYR A 180 -23.11 16.51 22.12
N GLY A 181 -23.06 15.88 23.29
CA GLY A 181 -23.78 16.30 24.47
C GLY A 181 -23.27 15.59 25.72
N SER A 182 -23.27 16.29 26.85
CA SER A 182 -22.87 15.73 28.16
C SER A 182 -21.47 15.06 28.15
N GLY A 183 -20.52 15.60 27.38
CA GLY A 183 -19.15 15.09 27.31
C GLY A 183 -18.96 13.87 26.40
N LEU A 184 -20.00 13.41 25.70
CA LEU A 184 -19.96 12.28 24.78
C LEU A 184 -20.44 12.67 23.38
N THR A 185 -19.88 12.06 22.34
CA THR A 185 -20.46 12.06 21.00
C THR A 185 -21.22 10.78 20.76
N THR A 186 -22.50 10.89 20.46
CA THR A 186 -23.35 9.78 20.02
C THR A 186 -23.26 9.65 18.50
N VAL A 187 -22.94 8.44 18.05
CA VAL A 187 -22.84 8.08 16.63
C VAL A 187 -23.83 6.98 16.32
N THR A 188 -24.65 7.19 15.29
CA THR A 188 -25.54 6.17 14.72
C THR A 188 -24.88 5.62 13.47
N VAL A 189 -25.00 4.32 13.21
CA VAL A 189 -24.43 3.66 12.03
C VAL A 189 -25.44 2.80 11.30
N TRP A 190 -25.12 2.47 10.06
CA TRP A 190 -25.80 1.42 9.30
C TRP A 190 -24.74 0.54 8.61
N PHE A 191 -25.04 -0.74 8.38
CA PHE A 191 -24.04 -1.72 7.93
C PHE A 191 -24.09 -1.97 6.43
N ASP A 192 -22.90 -2.04 5.81
CA ASP A 192 -22.72 -2.32 4.38
C ASP A 192 -22.99 -3.80 4.05
N ASN A 193 -22.94 -4.67 5.07
CA ASN A 193 -23.08 -6.12 4.96
C ASN A 193 -24.35 -6.63 5.66
N ALA A 194 -24.59 -7.95 5.60
CA ALA A 194 -25.79 -8.58 6.17
C ALA A 194 -25.90 -8.46 7.70
N ASN A 195 -24.78 -8.31 8.40
CA ASN A 195 -24.79 -8.05 9.84
C ASN A 195 -25.33 -6.66 10.10
N ASN A 196 -26.37 -6.53 10.90
CA ASN A 196 -27.07 -5.28 11.18
C ASN A 196 -26.89 -4.81 12.64
N VAL A 197 -25.93 -5.38 13.37
CA VAL A 197 -25.71 -5.15 14.80
C VAL A 197 -24.24 -4.89 15.10
N ILE A 198 -23.96 -3.82 15.87
CA ILE A 198 -22.65 -3.53 16.45
C ILE A 198 -22.22 -4.70 17.34
N PRO A 199 -21.01 -5.26 17.17
CA PRO A 199 -20.57 -6.43 17.91
C PRO A 199 -20.53 -6.17 19.42
N SER A 200 -20.76 -7.23 20.20
CA SER A 200 -20.59 -7.25 21.65
C SER A 200 -19.70 -8.46 22.01
N PRO A 201 -18.51 -8.26 22.59
CA PRO A 201 -17.90 -6.99 22.96
C PRO A 201 -17.33 -6.19 21.76
N ILE A 202 -17.15 -4.89 21.94
CA ILE A 202 -16.32 -4.07 21.05
C ILE A 202 -14.88 -4.14 21.56
N THR A 203 -13.99 -4.76 20.80
CA THR A 203 -12.55 -4.81 21.06
C THR A 203 -11.79 -3.74 20.28
N ARG A 204 -12.38 -3.21 19.20
CA ARG A 204 -11.76 -2.18 18.36
C ARG A 204 -12.80 -1.37 17.59
N LEU A 205 -12.53 -0.07 17.44
CA LEU A 205 -13.19 0.81 16.47
C LEU A 205 -12.14 1.39 15.52
N GLU A 206 -12.42 1.26 14.23
CA GLU A 206 -11.56 1.69 13.15
C GLU A 206 -12.35 2.62 12.23
N ARG A 207 -11.73 3.75 11.88
CA ARG A 207 -12.34 4.74 11.00
C ARG A 207 -11.49 4.98 9.77
N SER A 208 -12.11 5.04 8.60
CA SER A 208 -11.36 5.31 7.37
C SER A 208 -10.71 6.71 7.37
N ARG A 209 -9.48 6.79 6.86
CA ARG A 209 -8.70 7.99 6.57
C ARG A 209 -9.32 8.76 5.41
N LEU A 210 -9.92 8.04 4.48
CA LEU A 210 -10.58 8.61 3.30
C LEU A 210 -11.85 9.37 3.71
N ILE A 211 -12.17 10.40 2.94
CA ILE A 211 -13.43 11.13 3.07
C ILE A 211 -14.62 10.24 2.64
N PRO A 212 -15.84 10.47 3.14
CA PRO A 212 -17.02 9.66 2.81
C PRO A 212 -17.17 9.39 1.30
N GLU A 213 -16.99 10.42 0.48
CA GLU A 213 -17.15 10.39 -0.99
C GLU A 213 -16.14 9.46 -1.66
N ALA A 214 -14.89 9.43 -1.17
CA ALA A 214 -13.83 8.58 -1.69
C ALA A 214 -14.02 7.08 -1.33
N THR A 215 -14.90 6.79 -0.37
CA THR A 215 -15.28 5.42 0.00
C THR A 215 -16.64 5.01 -0.55
N ALA A 216 -17.27 5.87 -1.36
CA ALA A 216 -18.55 5.58 -1.98
C ALA A 216 -18.38 4.48 -3.04
N ARG A 217 -19.14 3.39 -2.92
CA ARG A 217 -19.12 2.32 -3.91
C ARG A 217 -20.07 2.70 -5.05
N GLY A 218 -19.54 3.31 -6.11
CA GLY A 218 -20.33 3.73 -7.28
C GLY A 218 -21.21 2.63 -7.87
N VAL A 219 -20.75 1.37 -7.87
CA VAL A 219 -21.51 0.19 -8.34
C VAL A 219 -22.74 -0.12 -7.48
N ALA A 220 -22.67 0.15 -6.16
CA ALA A 220 -23.80 -0.03 -5.24
C ALA A 220 -24.87 1.06 -5.38
N LEU A 221 -24.53 2.20 -6.01
CA LEU A 221 -25.45 3.31 -6.29
C LEU A 221 -26.19 3.15 -7.62
N VAL A 222 -25.79 2.20 -8.47
CA VAL A 222 -26.33 2.03 -9.84
C VAL A 222 -26.86 0.62 -10.15
N THR A 223 -26.65 -0.36 -9.27
CA THR A 223 -27.16 -1.73 -9.47
C THR A 223 -28.10 -2.17 -8.34
N THR A 224 -29.20 -2.84 -8.70
CA THR A 224 -30.26 -3.30 -7.77
C THR A 224 -30.11 -4.77 -7.37
N THR A 225 -29.12 -5.48 -7.93
CA THR A 225 -28.98 -6.94 -7.76
C THR A 225 -28.19 -7.35 -6.52
N GLN A 226 -27.40 -6.46 -5.93
CA GLN A 226 -26.51 -6.77 -4.80
C GLN A 226 -26.92 -6.12 -3.46
N TYR A 227 -27.81 -5.13 -3.48
CA TYR A 227 -28.22 -4.35 -2.30
C TYR A 227 -29.73 -4.18 -2.24
N SER A 228 -30.30 -4.20 -1.03
CA SER A 228 -31.73 -3.93 -0.85
C SER A 228 -32.06 -2.46 -1.11
N GLN A 229 -33.31 -2.15 -1.45
CA GLN A 229 -33.77 -0.78 -1.69
C GLN A 229 -33.52 0.14 -0.48
N ASP A 230 -33.60 -0.41 0.73
CA ASP A 230 -33.29 0.31 1.98
C ASP A 230 -31.81 0.63 2.10
N GLN A 231 -30.92 -0.29 1.71
CA GLN A 231 -29.46 -0.05 1.71
C GLN A 231 -29.07 1.00 0.67
N ILE A 232 -29.69 0.97 -0.52
CA ILE A 232 -29.48 1.99 -1.56
C ILE A 232 -29.93 3.37 -1.06
N THR A 233 -31.09 3.44 -0.40
CA THR A 233 -31.61 4.69 0.18
C THR A 233 -30.68 5.24 1.26
N LYS A 234 -30.16 4.37 2.14
CA LYS A 234 -29.18 4.75 3.18
C LYS A 234 -27.84 5.18 2.58
N LEU A 235 -27.37 4.52 1.51
CA LEU A 235 -26.19 4.94 0.75
C LEU A 235 -26.38 6.34 0.18
N LEU A 236 -27.48 6.59 -0.52
CA LEU A 236 -27.79 7.92 -1.08
C LEU A 236 -27.86 8.99 0.02
N GLN A 237 -28.53 8.72 1.14
CA GLN A 237 -28.58 9.64 2.29
C GLN A 237 -27.19 9.90 2.90
N SER A 238 -26.27 8.93 2.82
CA SER A 238 -24.91 9.05 3.35
C SER A 238 -24.00 9.91 2.47
N TYR A 239 -24.29 10.07 1.16
CA TYR A 239 -23.42 10.80 0.21
C TYR A 239 -24.04 12.07 -0.39
N CYS A 240 -25.37 12.18 -0.44
CA CYS A 240 -26.06 13.19 -1.26
C CYS A 240 -26.54 14.44 -0.51
N TYR A 241 -26.05 14.71 0.71
CA TYR A 241 -26.43 15.92 1.45
C TYR A 241 -25.34 17.01 1.48
N SER A 242 -24.61 17.16 0.38
CA SER A 242 -24.33 18.53 -0.09
C SER A 242 -25.49 18.91 -1.01
N SER A 243 -26.24 19.93 -0.63
CA SER A 243 -27.36 20.46 -1.39
C SER A 243 -26.90 20.96 -2.77
N VAL A 244 -26.82 20.07 -3.76
CA VAL A 244 -26.95 20.48 -5.16
C VAL A 244 -28.45 20.59 -5.40
N THR A 245 -28.99 21.76 -5.11
CA THR A 245 -30.24 22.21 -5.72
C THR A 245 -29.99 22.21 -7.22
N ILE A 246 -30.44 21.18 -7.93
CA ILE A 246 -30.66 21.29 -9.37
C ILE A 246 -31.76 22.35 -9.49
N LYS A 247 -31.35 23.59 -9.77
CA LYS A 247 -32.29 24.61 -10.20
C LYS A 247 -32.90 24.07 -11.48
N GLY A 248 -34.21 23.81 -11.43
CA GLY A 248 -34.97 23.38 -12.59
C GLY A 248 -34.72 24.29 -13.77
N ALA A 249 -34.58 23.66 -14.94
CA ALA A 249 -34.98 24.20 -16.22
C ALA A 249 -36.04 23.26 -16.77
#